data_AF-A0A139A3I9-F1
#
_entry.id   AF-A0A139A3I9-F1
#
_cell.length_a   1.000
_cell.length_b   1.000
_cell.length_c   1.000
_cell.angle_alpha   90.00
_cell.angle_beta   90.00
_cell.angle_gamma   90.00
#
_symmetry.space_group_name_H-M   'P 1'
#
loop_
_entity.id
_entity.type
_entity.pdbx_description
1 polymer ?
#
loop_
_entity_poly.entity_id
_entity_poly.type
_entity_poly.pdbx_seq_one_letter_code
_entity_poly.pdbx_strand_id
1 'polypeptide(L)'
;MLEVESGLVSQKEEFASKMETLAQRRVDLQRKEGSLKESLTKFDKFLKENDAKRARAIKKAFDEKKLRELKDHEIERLKEAVERLGRQRERQVRAVENNLIFQHYLESILETTDEFGEIKDVIARFDTLAATNAELVERARVAQEKNEAVRGEFARAAETKNTVILNHNNHLASLQRRLEDAQARSSMLQAALDEQARAAKGKSLLVGQIKMATTNLFSLVRAHLQNRIPPSSDTFDQLDKIAQFVVDLQVVIEVLARQKEREKGFAEGGTGEGEATVGVGVSAGPGGDAA
;
A
#
# COMPACT_ATOMS: atom_id res chain seq x y z
N MET A 1 23.79 -178.63 28.44
CA MET A 1 23.77 -177.72 27.27
C MET A 1 22.53 -176.82 27.26
N LEU A 2 21.36 -177.27 27.73
CA LEU A 2 20.12 -176.46 27.76
C LEU A 2 20.09 -175.28 28.76
N GLU A 3 20.78 -175.33 29.90
CA GLU A 3 20.73 -174.23 30.91
C GLU A 3 21.58 -173.00 30.54
N VAL A 4 22.71 -173.21 29.85
CA VAL A 4 23.55 -172.10 29.35
C VAL A 4 22.86 -171.40 28.17
N GLU A 5 22.13 -172.15 27.35
CA GLU A 5 21.27 -171.57 26.30
C GLU A 5 20.08 -170.80 26.91
N SER A 6 19.44 -171.31 27.97
CA SER A 6 18.33 -170.62 28.65
C SER A 6 18.75 -169.31 29.34
N GLY A 7 19.91 -169.25 30.01
CA GLY A 7 20.41 -168.03 30.65
C GLY A 7 20.87 -166.96 29.66
N LEU A 8 21.44 -167.37 28.53
CA LEU A 8 21.83 -166.47 27.44
C LEU A 8 20.61 -165.88 26.73
N VAL A 9 19.51 -166.64 26.62
CA VAL A 9 18.22 -166.18 26.10
C VAL A 9 17.59 -165.14 27.04
N SER A 10 17.57 -165.39 28.35
CA SER A 10 17.03 -164.42 29.32
C SER A 10 17.81 -163.10 29.38
N GLN A 11 19.16 -163.13 29.35
CA GLN A 11 19.95 -161.90 29.25
C GLN A 11 19.76 -161.18 27.92
N LYS A 12 19.58 -161.91 26.81
CA LYS A 12 19.23 -161.30 25.51
C LYS A 12 17.86 -160.64 25.55
N GLU A 13 16.87 -161.24 26.21
CA GLU A 13 15.53 -160.68 26.38
C GLU A 13 15.53 -159.44 27.28
N GLU A 14 16.25 -159.45 28.41
CA GLU A 14 16.39 -158.26 29.25
C GLU A 14 17.14 -157.12 28.56
N PHE A 15 18.20 -157.45 27.81
CA PHE A 15 18.95 -156.47 27.03
C PHE A 15 18.09 -155.92 25.89
N ALA A 16 17.28 -156.77 25.24
CA ALA A 16 16.32 -156.35 24.23
C ALA A 16 15.24 -155.43 24.82
N SER A 17 14.69 -155.75 26.00
CA SER A 17 13.70 -154.93 26.71
C SER A 17 14.26 -153.57 27.14
N LYS A 18 15.50 -153.54 27.65
CA LYS A 18 16.20 -152.28 27.99
C LYS A 18 16.53 -151.46 26.74
N MET A 19 16.96 -152.10 25.66
CA MET A 19 17.20 -151.45 24.36
C MET A 19 15.91 -150.89 23.76
N GLU A 20 14.79 -151.61 23.90
CA GLU A 20 13.48 -151.14 23.46
C GLU A 20 13.01 -149.93 24.27
N THR A 21 13.18 -149.96 25.61
CA THR A 21 12.85 -148.82 26.48
C THR A 21 13.71 -147.59 26.18
N LEU A 22 15.01 -147.78 25.94
CA LEU A 22 15.92 -146.70 25.54
C LEU A 22 15.59 -146.18 24.14
N ALA A 23 15.19 -147.04 23.21
CA ALA A 23 14.72 -146.66 21.88
C ALA A 23 13.44 -145.82 21.98
N GLN A 24 12.45 -146.26 22.77
CA GLN A 24 11.23 -145.50 23.05
C GLN A 24 11.54 -144.14 23.68
N ARG A 25 12.41 -144.09 24.69
CA ARG A 25 12.80 -142.83 25.35
C ARG A 25 13.57 -141.89 24.43
N ARG A 26 14.38 -142.43 23.51
CA ARG A 26 15.06 -141.66 22.46
C ARG A 26 14.07 -141.08 21.47
N VAL A 27 13.07 -141.86 21.04
CA VAL A 27 11.97 -141.39 20.18
C VAL A 27 11.16 -140.29 20.87
N ASP A 28 10.83 -140.45 22.15
CA ASP A 28 10.08 -139.45 22.93
C ASP A 28 10.87 -138.15 23.14
N LEU A 29 12.17 -138.24 23.44
CA LEU A 29 13.04 -137.07 23.55
C LEU A 29 13.14 -136.34 22.20
N GLN A 30 13.27 -137.07 21.10
CA GLN A 30 13.32 -136.50 19.76
C GLN A 30 12.00 -135.84 19.37
N ARG A 31 10.86 -136.42 19.78
CA ARG A 31 9.52 -135.81 19.62
C ARG A 31 9.37 -134.53 20.44
N LYS A 32 9.80 -134.54 21.71
CA LYS A 32 9.77 -133.34 22.57
C LYS A 32 10.69 -132.25 22.04
N GLU A 33 11.89 -132.58 21.59
CA GLU A 33 12.82 -131.65 20.97
C GLU A 33 12.24 -131.04 19.69
N GLY A 34 11.61 -131.86 18.83
CA GLY A 34 10.88 -131.38 17.66
C GLY A 34 9.76 -130.41 18.01
N SER A 35 8.93 -130.75 19.01
CA SER A 35 7.84 -129.89 19.49
C SER A 35 8.34 -128.57 20.09
N LEU A 36 9.46 -128.59 20.82
CA LEU A 36 10.12 -127.39 21.34
C LEU A 36 10.66 -126.51 20.22
N LYS A 37 11.31 -127.08 19.20
CA LYS A 37 11.79 -126.34 18.02
C LYS A 37 10.64 -125.70 17.22
N GLU A 38 9.53 -126.41 17.04
CA GLU A 38 8.32 -125.86 16.42
C GLU A 38 7.69 -124.74 17.26
N SER A 39 7.68 -124.89 18.59
CA SER A 39 7.15 -123.86 19.49
C SER A 39 8.03 -122.61 19.47
N LEU A 40 9.35 -122.77 19.44
CA LEU A 40 10.32 -121.68 19.35
C LEU A 40 10.15 -120.90 18.04
N THR A 41 10.01 -121.60 16.91
CA THR A 41 9.77 -120.96 15.60
C THR A 41 8.43 -120.23 15.54
N LYS A 42 7.38 -120.78 16.14
CA LYS A 42 6.08 -120.09 16.29
C LYS A 42 6.19 -118.85 17.17
N PHE A 43 6.91 -118.92 18.30
CA PHE A 43 7.15 -117.78 19.19
C PHE A 43 7.97 -116.68 18.50
N ASP A 44 9.04 -117.03 17.81
CA ASP A 44 9.85 -116.07 17.04
C ASP A 44 9.01 -115.38 15.95
N LYS A 45 8.17 -116.14 15.24
CA LYS A 45 7.22 -115.57 14.28
C LYS A 45 6.21 -114.63 14.95
N PHE A 46 5.65 -115.03 16.09
CA PHE A 46 4.70 -114.20 16.85
C PHE A 46 5.35 -112.90 17.34
N LEU A 47 6.58 -112.95 17.87
CA LEU A 47 7.33 -111.76 18.30
C LEU A 47 7.57 -110.81 17.14
N LYS A 48 8.06 -111.31 15.99
CA LYS A 48 8.25 -110.51 14.78
C LYS A 48 6.96 -109.85 14.28
N GLU A 49 5.85 -110.58 14.29
CA GLU A 49 4.55 -110.05 13.89
C GLU A 49 4.02 -109.01 14.88
N ASN A 50 4.21 -109.23 16.19
CA ASN A 50 3.81 -108.29 17.22
C ASN A 50 4.63 -107.00 17.16
N ASP A 51 5.95 -107.11 17.02
CA ASP A 51 6.84 -105.98 16.83
C ASP A 51 6.50 -105.20 15.56
N ALA A 52 6.17 -105.89 14.46
CA ALA A 52 5.71 -105.25 13.23
C ALA A 52 4.36 -104.51 13.42
N LYS A 53 3.41 -105.09 14.19
CA LYS A 53 2.14 -104.43 14.54
C LYS A 53 2.38 -103.22 15.42
N ARG A 54 3.24 -103.33 16.43
CA ARG A 54 3.62 -102.24 17.34
C ARG A 54 4.31 -101.11 16.57
N ALA A 55 5.27 -101.42 15.70
CA ALA A 55 5.96 -100.44 14.87
C ALA A 55 4.98 -99.70 13.93
N ARG A 56 4.04 -100.41 13.29
CA ARG A 56 2.99 -99.78 12.47
C ARG A 56 2.07 -98.87 13.28
N ALA A 57 1.65 -99.31 14.47
CA ALA A 57 0.79 -98.51 15.35
C ALA A 57 1.50 -97.23 15.82
N ILE A 58 2.78 -97.32 16.22
CA ILE A 58 3.59 -96.17 16.61
C ILE A 58 3.77 -95.20 15.44
N LYS A 59 4.11 -95.72 14.25
CA LYS A 59 4.26 -94.89 13.04
C LYS A 59 2.96 -94.17 12.70
N LYS A 60 1.83 -94.89 12.71
CA LYS A 60 0.52 -94.29 12.43
C LYS A 60 0.18 -93.19 13.45
N ALA A 61 0.40 -93.44 14.73
CA ALA A 61 0.17 -92.43 15.78
C ALA A 61 1.05 -91.18 15.59
N PHE A 62 2.31 -91.36 15.19
CA PHE A 62 3.21 -90.25 14.88
C PHE A 62 2.76 -89.46 13.65
N ASP A 63 2.42 -90.14 12.55
CA ASP A 63 1.96 -89.51 11.32
C ASP A 63 0.65 -88.73 11.55
N GLU A 64 -0.26 -89.29 12.34
CA GLU A 64 -1.55 -88.66 12.68
C GLU A 64 -1.37 -87.46 13.63
N LYS A 65 -0.43 -87.54 14.58
CA LYS A 65 -0.05 -86.39 15.40
C LYS A 65 0.52 -85.25 14.55
N LYS A 66 1.44 -85.57 13.61
CA LYS A 66 2.03 -84.58 12.71
C LYS A 66 0.97 -83.96 11.78
N LEU A 67 0.04 -84.76 11.27
CA LEU A 67 -1.06 -84.26 10.46
C LEU A 67 -1.98 -83.32 11.25
N ARG A 68 -2.26 -83.66 12.51
CA ARG A 68 -3.04 -82.81 13.40
C ARG A 68 -2.35 -81.47 13.64
N GLU A 69 -1.05 -81.46 13.95
CA GLU A 69 -0.27 -80.23 14.15
C GLU A 69 -0.31 -79.33 12.89
N LEU A 70 -0.17 -79.90 11.69
CA LEU A 70 -0.30 -79.14 10.44
C LEU A 70 -1.70 -78.54 10.26
N LYS A 71 -2.75 -79.29 10.63
CA LYS A 71 -4.14 -78.81 10.54
C LYS A 71 -4.46 -77.76 11.58
N ASP A 72 -3.91 -77.86 12.78
CA ASP A 72 -4.07 -76.85 13.84
C ASP A 72 -3.45 -75.50 13.39
N HIS A 73 -2.26 -75.53 12.80
CA HIS A 73 -1.66 -74.31 12.20
C HIS A 73 -2.48 -73.75 11.03
N GLU A 74 -3.04 -74.61 10.18
CA GLU A 74 -3.93 -74.17 9.10
C GLU A 74 -5.19 -73.49 9.64
N ILE A 75 -5.78 -74.03 10.71
CA ILE A 75 -6.94 -73.46 11.40
C ILE A 75 -6.59 -72.08 11.99
N GLU A 76 -5.44 -71.94 12.66
CA GLU A 76 -4.98 -70.65 13.20
C GLU A 76 -4.84 -69.61 12.09
N ARG A 77 -4.15 -69.95 11.00
CA ARG A 77 -3.98 -69.07 9.83
C ARG A 77 -5.32 -68.65 9.23
N LEU A 78 -6.27 -69.57 9.13
CA LEU A 78 -7.60 -69.27 8.59
C LEU A 78 -8.42 -68.39 9.54
N LYS A 79 -8.33 -68.59 10.86
CA LYS A 79 -8.97 -67.72 11.86
C LYS A 79 -8.46 -66.28 11.75
N GLU A 80 -7.15 -66.09 11.67
CA GLU A 80 -6.57 -64.75 11.47
C GLU A 80 -7.05 -64.09 10.17
N ALA A 81 -7.14 -64.88 9.09
CA ALA A 81 -7.65 -64.38 7.81
C ALA A 81 -9.12 -63.94 7.90
N VAL A 82 -9.97 -64.73 8.57
CA VAL A 82 -11.39 -64.39 8.80
C VAL A 82 -11.52 -63.12 9.62
N GLU A 83 -10.76 -62.98 10.70
CA GLU A 83 -10.78 -61.75 11.50
C GLU A 83 -10.34 -60.52 10.72
N ARG A 84 -9.26 -60.64 9.92
CA ARG A 84 -8.78 -59.54 9.08
C ARG A 84 -9.83 -59.13 8.06
N LEU A 85 -10.44 -60.09 7.38
CA LEU A 85 -11.51 -59.83 6.41
C LEU A 85 -12.76 -59.26 7.09
N GLY A 86 -13.10 -59.72 8.29
CA GLY A 86 -14.19 -59.17 9.10
C GLY A 86 -13.98 -57.69 9.42
N ARG A 87 -12.77 -57.32 9.89
CA ARG A 87 -12.39 -55.92 10.14
C ARG A 87 -12.45 -55.07 8.87
N GLN A 88 -12.02 -55.61 7.72
CA GLN A 88 -12.10 -54.91 6.44
C GLN A 88 -13.56 -54.68 6.02
N ARG A 89 -14.41 -55.70 6.15
CA ARG A 89 -15.84 -55.62 5.86
C ARG A 89 -16.52 -54.58 6.73
N GLU A 90 -16.25 -54.55 8.03
CA GLU A 90 -16.81 -53.54 8.94
C GLU A 90 -16.40 -52.12 8.56
N ARG A 91 -15.14 -51.90 8.19
CA ARG A 91 -14.67 -50.58 7.72
C ARG A 91 -15.39 -50.15 6.45
N GLN A 92 -15.56 -51.07 5.50
CA GLN A 92 -16.26 -50.79 4.24
C GLN A 92 -17.75 -50.51 4.47
N VAL A 93 -18.42 -51.28 5.34
CA VAL A 93 -19.83 -51.04 5.70
C VAL A 93 -20.00 -49.65 6.31
N ARG A 94 -19.17 -49.26 7.28
CA ARG A 94 -19.22 -47.91 7.87
C ARG A 94 -18.96 -46.83 6.84
N ALA A 95 -18.03 -47.05 5.91
CA ALA A 95 -17.78 -46.09 4.84
C ALA A 95 -19.00 -45.93 3.93
N VAL A 96 -19.68 -47.03 3.57
CA VAL A 96 -20.91 -46.97 2.77
C VAL A 96 -22.02 -46.25 3.54
N GLU A 97 -22.26 -46.60 4.80
CA GLU A 97 -23.28 -45.97 5.65
C GLU A 97 -23.06 -44.45 5.77
N ASN A 98 -21.82 -44.02 5.99
CA ASN A 98 -21.48 -42.60 6.05
C ASN A 98 -21.73 -41.88 4.72
N ASN A 99 -21.49 -42.53 3.59
CA ASN A 99 -21.69 -41.93 2.27
C ASN A 99 -23.15 -41.96 1.81
N LEU A 100 -23.94 -42.91 2.30
CA LEU A 100 -25.36 -43.07 1.93
C LEU A 100 -26.19 -41.82 2.27
N ILE A 101 -25.82 -41.12 3.34
CA ILE A 101 -26.45 -39.85 3.73
C ILE A 101 -26.34 -38.81 2.61
N PHE A 102 -25.17 -38.69 1.98
CA PHE A 102 -24.96 -37.75 0.87
C PHE A 102 -25.72 -38.20 -0.39
N GLN A 103 -25.76 -39.50 -0.66
CA GLN A 103 -26.55 -40.04 -1.77
C GLN A 103 -28.03 -39.72 -1.59
N HIS A 104 -28.62 -40.01 -0.43
CA HIS A 104 -30.04 -39.72 -0.16
C HIS A 104 -30.36 -38.23 -0.25
N TYR A 105 -29.44 -37.37 0.20
CA TYR A 105 -29.59 -35.93 0.03
C TYR A 105 -29.63 -35.53 -1.44
N LEU A 106 -28.73 -36.06 -2.27
CA LEU A 106 -28.69 -35.78 -3.71
C LEU A 106 -29.89 -36.36 -4.45
N GLU A 107 -30.37 -37.54 -4.04
CA GLU A 107 -31.62 -38.13 -4.54
C GLU A 107 -32.82 -37.22 -4.22
N SER A 108 -32.92 -36.69 -3.00
CA SER A 108 -33.98 -35.73 -2.62
C SER A 108 -33.94 -34.43 -3.44
N ILE A 109 -32.75 -33.98 -3.85
CA ILE A 109 -32.62 -32.81 -4.75
C ILE A 109 -33.19 -33.14 -6.14
N LEU A 110 -32.91 -34.33 -6.67
CA LEU A 110 -33.46 -34.78 -7.96
C LEU A 110 -34.99 -34.91 -7.90
N GLU A 111 -35.55 -35.36 -6.78
CA GLU A 111 -37.01 -35.41 -6.58
C GLU A 111 -37.64 -34.01 -6.57
N THR A 112 -36.89 -32.99 -6.17
CA THR A 112 -37.38 -31.61 -6.08
C THR A 112 -37.17 -30.83 -7.38
N THR A 113 -36.18 -31.23 -8.20
CA THR A 113 -35.70 -30.45 -9.34
C THR A 113 -35.68 -31.29 -10.60
N ASP A 114 -36.54 -30.96 -11.56
CA ASP A 114 -36.64 -31.68 -12.84
C ASP A 114 -35.49 -31.37 -13.84
N GLU A 115 -34.52 -30.52 -13.47
CA GLU A 115 -33.43 -30.06 -14.35
C GLU A 115 -32.33 -31.10 -14.57
N PHE A 116 -32.22 -32.12 -13.70
CA PHE A 116 -31.13 -33.10 -13.72
C PHE A 116 -31.70 -34.52 -13.77
N GLY A 117 -31.11 -35.39 -14.60
CA GLY A 117 -31.54 -36.78 -14.73
C GLY A 117 -30.86 -37.71 -13.74
N GLU A 118 -29.57 -37.52 -13.51
CA GLU A 118 -28.76 -38.31 -12.58
C GLU A 118 -27.99 -37.44 -11.60
N ILE A 119 -27.61 -38.01 -10.45
CA ILE A 119 -26.75 -37.35 -9.45
C ILE A 119 -25.43 -36.89 -10.09
N LYS A 120 -24.91 -37.65 -11.06
CA LYS A 120 -23.70 -37.30 -11.80
C LYS A 120 -23.84 -36.00 -12.58
N ASP A 121 -25.02 -35.68 -13.09
CA ASP A 121 -25.27 -34.44 -13.82
C ASP A 121 -25.17 -33.23 -12.90
N VAL A 122 -25.70 -33.37 -11.67
CA VAL A 122 -25.59 -32.35 -10.61
C VAL A 122 -24.12 -32.11 -10.25
N ILE A 123 -23.34 -33.19 -10.07
CA ILE A 123 -21.91 -33.10 -9.76
C ILE A 123 -21.14 -32.46 -10.90
N ALA A 124 -21.35 -32.90 -12.14
CA ALA A 124 -20.68 -32.33 -13.31
C ALA A 124 -21.00 -30.84 -13.50
N ARG A 125 -22.26 -30.45 -13.23
CA ARG A 125 -22.66 -29.04 -13.25
C ARG A 125 -21.99 -28.25 -12.14
N PHE A 126 -21.93 -28.80 -10.92
CA PHE A 126 -21.21 -28.20 -9.81
C PHE A 126 -19.73 -28.01 -10.13
N ASP A 127 -19.05 -29.03 -10.66
CA ASP A 127 -17.63 -28.97 -11.01
C ASP A 127 -17.36 -27.88 -12.05
N THR A 128 -18.21 -27.80 -13.07
CA THR A 128 -18.13 -26.73 -14.09
C THR A 128 -18.36 -25.36 -13.47
N LEU A 129 -19.35 -25.22 -12.58
CA LEU A 129 -19.65 -23.95 -11.92
C LEU A 129 -18.55 -23.53 -10.94
N ALA A 130 -17.97 -24.49 -10.21
CA ALA A 130 -16.86 -24.27 -9.31
C ALA A 130 -15.61 -23.83 -10.07
N ALA A 131 -15.29 -24.49 -11.19
CA ALA A 131 -14.17 -24.11 -12.05
C ALA A 131 -14.36 -22.71 -12.64
N THR A 132 -15.52 -22.42 -13.23
CA THR A 132 -15.82 -21.10 -13.80
C THR A 132 -15.84 -20.00 -12.74
N ASN A 133 -16.36 -20.28 -11.53
CA ASN A 133 -16.32 -19.32 -10.42
C ASN A 133 -14.88 -19.04 -9.99
N ALA A 134 -14.02 -20.06 -9.87
CA ALA A 134 -12.61 -19.88 -9.55
C ALA A 134 -11.89 -18.99 -10.59
N GLU A 135 -12.14 -19.22 -11.88
CA GLU A 135 -11.61 -18.39 -12.96
C GLU A 135 -12.11 -16.95 -12.91
N LEU A 136 -13.42 -16.75 -12.66
CA LEU A 136 -14.03 -15.42 -12.57
C LEU A 136 -13.50 -14.63 -11.37
N VAL A 137 -13.35 -15.28 -10.21
CA VAL A 137 -12.78 -14.66 -9.02
C VAL A 137 -11.35 -14.20 -9.28
N GLU A 138 -10.51 -15.05 -9.90
CA GLU A 138 -9.14 -14.66 -10.22
C GLU A 138 -9.10 -13.53 -11.25
N ARG A 139 -9.96 -13.60 -12.28
CA ARG A 139 -10.06 -12.53 -13.28
C ARG A 139 -10.50 -11.20 -12.67
N ALA A 140 -11.45 -11.23 -11.73
CA ALA A 140 -11.91 -10.05 -11.01
C ALA A 140 -10.78 -9.48 -10.13
N ARG A 141 -10.04 -10.34 -9.42
CA ARG A 141 -8.88 -9.96 -8.61
C ARG A 141 -7.83 -9.23 -9.46
N VAL A 142 -7.43 -9.82 -10.59
CA VAL A 142 -6.46 -9.21 -11.52
C VAL A 142 -6.97 -7.89 -12.11
N ALA A 143 -8.25 -7.81 -12.46
CA ALA A 143 -8.85 -6.58 -12.97
C ALA A 143 -8.85 -5.46 -11.92
N GLN A 144 -9.12 -5.82 -10.65
CA GLN A 144 -9.08 -4.88 -9.54
C GLN A 144 -7.67 -4.37 -9.27
N GLU A 145 -6.66 -5.25 -9.23
CA GLU A 145 -5.25 -4.85 -9.09
C GLU A 145 -4.81 -3.88 -10.19
N LYS A 146 -5.20 -4.14 -11.44
CA LYS A 146 -4.93 -3.23 -12.57
C LYS A 146 -5.62 -1.88 -12.39
N ASN A 147 -6.86 -1.88 -11.91
CA ASN A 147 -7.59 -0.63 -11.66
C ASN A 147 -6.93 0.20 -10.55
N GLU A 148 -6.52 -0.46 -9.46
CA GLU A 148 -5.82 0.16 -8.35
C GLU A 148 -4.46 0.73 -8.79
N ALA A 149 -3.72 0.01 -9.63
CA ALA A 149 -2.47 0.50 -10.22
C ALA A 149 -2.69 1.78 -11.04
N VAL A 150 -3.66 1.77 -11.96
CA VAL A 150 -3.99 2.94 -12.79
C VAL A 150 -4.49 4.11 -11.93
N ARG A 151 -5.32 3.85 -10.91
CA ARG A 151 -5.75 4.88 -9.95
C ARG A 151 -4.57 5.49 -9.21
N GLY A 152 -3.60 4.65 -8.79
CA GLY A 152 -2.37 5.10 -8.15
C GLY A 152 -1.50 5.97 -9.06
N GLU A 153 -1.33 5.58 -10.31
CA GLU A 153 -0.61 6.38 -11.32
C GLU A 153 -1.29 7.73 -11.58
N PHE A 154 -2.61 7.71 -11.76
CA PHE A 154 -3.39 8.93 -11.95
C PHE A 154 -3.27 9.88 -10.75
N ALA A 155 -3.37 9.38 -9.52
CA ALA A 155 -3.23 10.18 -8.31
C ALA A 155 -1.86 10.86 -8.23
N ARG A 156 -0.77 10.13 -8.51
CA ARG A 156 0.59 10.69 -8.54
C ARG A 156 0.75 11.75 -9.63
N ALA A 157 0.20 11.50 -10.82
CA ALA A 157 0.23 12.46 -11.92
C ALA A 157 -0.54 13.75 -11.56
N ALA A 158 -1.71 13.62 -10.92
CA ALA A 158 -2.51 14.75 -10.46
C ALA A 158 -1.76 15.57 -9.40
N GLU A 159 -1.15 14.93 -8.40
CA GLU A 159 -0.34 15.60 -7.38
C GLU A 159 0.85 16.36 -7.97
N THR A 160 1.55 15.73 -8.92
CA THR A 160 2.67 16.36 -9.63
C THR A 160 2.20 17.60 -10.40
N LYS A 161 1.08 17.49 -11.13
CA LYS A 161 0.51 18.62 -11.87
C LYS A 161 0.03 19.73 -10.94
N ASN A 162 -0.59 19.39 -9.82
CA ASN A 162 -1.02 20.38 -8.82
C ASN A 162 0.17 21.15 -8.24
N THR A 163 1.27 20.45 -7.95
CA THR A 163 2.53 21.06 -7.51
C THR A 163 3.08 22.05 -8.55
N VAL A 164 3.05 21.68 -9.83
CA VAL A 164 3.46 22.57 -10.93
C VAL A 164 2.56 23.81 -11.03
N ILE A 165 1.24 23.64 -10.89
CA ILE A 165 0.28 24.76 -10.89
C ILE A 165 0.57 25.72 -9.72
N LEU A 166 0.79 25.19 -8.51
CA LEU A 166 1.17 26.01 -7.35
C LEU A 166 2.46 26.79 -7.60
N ASN A 167 3.45 26.14 -8.21
CA ASN A 167 4.70 26.80 -8.58
C ASN A 167 4.47 27.95 -9.58
N HIS A 168 3.67 27.73 -10.63
CA HIS A 168 3.32 28.78 -11.59
C HIS A 168 2.52 29.92 -10.96
N ASN A 169 1.57 29.63 -10.07
CA ASN A 169 0.82 30.65 -9.34
C ASN A 169 1.73 31.52 -8.48
N ASN A 170 2.71 30.93 -7.80
CA ASN A 170 3.71 31.68 -7.04
C ASN A 170 4.56 32.59 -7.94
N HIS A 171 4.96 32.10 -9.12
CA HIS A 171 5.67 32.92 -10.11
C HIS A 171 4.80 34.06 -10.63
N LEU A 172 3.52 33.81 -10.91
CA LEU A 172 2.57 34.81 -11.36
C LEU A 172 2.41 35.92 -10.30
N ALA A 173 2.23 35.56 -9.03
CA ALA A 173 2.14 36.53 -7.94
C ALA A 173 3.41 37.38 -7.80
N SER A 174 4.59 36.78 -7.96
CA SER A 174 5.87 37.51 -7.97
C SER A 174 5.96 38.51 -9.13
N LEU A 175 5.55 38.10 -10.33
CA LEU A 175 5.52 38.97 -11.51
C LEU A 175 4.50 40.11 -11.37
N GLN A 176 3.31 39.83 -10.83
CA GLN A 176 2.29 40.85 -10.54
C GLN A 176 2.82 41.89 -9.56
N ARG A 177 3.46 41.46 -8.46
CA ARG A 177 4.07 42.38 -7.51
C ARG A 177 5.14 43.27 -8.15
N ARG A 178 6.00 42.70 -9.00
CA ARG A 178 7.01 43.46 -9.75
C ARG A 178 6.39 44.49 -10.71
N LEU A 179 5.26 44.14 -11.35
CA LEU A 179 4.53 45.04 -12.22
C LEU A 179 3.94 46.20 -11.42
N GLU A 180 3.26 45.91 -10.31
CA GLU A 180 2.69 46.91 -9.40
C GLU A 180 3.77 47.87 -8.87
N ASP A 181 4.91 47.34 -8.41
CA ASP A 181 6.04 48.16 -7.97
C ASP A 181 6.58 49.07 -9.08
N ALA A 182 6.66 48.57 -10.31
CA ALA A 182 7.10 49.37 -11.46
C ALA A 182 6.08 50.44 -11.85
N GLN A 183 4.79 50.13 -11.82
CA GLN A 183 3.70 51.07 -12.08
C GLN A 183 3.67 52.18 -11.00
N ALA A 184 3.81 51.83 -9.73
CA ALA A 184 3.90 52.79 -8.64
C ALA A 184 5.09 53.75 -8.82
N ARG A 185 6.28 53.22 -9.15
CA ARG A 185 7.46 54.04 -9.48
C ARG A 185 7.22 54.96 -10.67
N SER A 186 6.64 54.44 -11.75
CA SER A 186 6.32 55.25 -12.94
C SER A 186 5.35 56.38 -12.60
N SER A 187 4.33 56.11 -11.79
CA SER A 187 3.36 57.12 -11.34
C SER A 187 4.02 58.21 -10.49
N MET A 188 4.90 57.84 -9.55
CA MET A 188 5.65 58.81 -8.74
C MET A 188 6.56 59.70 -9.60
N LEU A 189 7.29 59.11 -10.55
CA LEU A 189 8.15 59.87 -11.46
C LEU A 189 7.33 60.80 -12.36
N GLN A 190 6.17 60.36 -12.86
CA GLN A 190 5.28 61.20 -13.64
C GLN A 190 4.75 62.38 -12.82
N ALA A 191 4.36 62.15 -11.56
CA ALA A 191 3.90 63.22 -10.66
C ALA A 191 5.01 64.26 -10.40
N ALA A 192 6.25 63.81 -10.15
CA ALA A 192 7.39 64.70 -9.96
C ALA A 192 7.71 65.50 -11.23
N LEU A 193 7.62 64.87 -12.41
CA LEU A 193 7.81 65.54 -13.69
C LEU A 193 6.73 66.60 -13.93
N ASP A 194 5.47 66.29 -13.64
CA ASP A 194 4.35 67.22 -13.78
C ASP A 194 4.48 68.41 -12.83
N GLU A 195 4.93 68.20 -11.59
CA GLU A 195 5.24 69.27 -10.64
C GLU A 195 6.34 70.19 -11.18
N GLN A 196 7.44 69.63 -11.66
CA GLN A 196 8.53 70.40 -12.26
C GLN A 196 8.06 71.17 -13.50
N ALA A 197 7.24 70.55 -14.36
CA ALA A 197 6.67 71.19 -15.53
C ALA A 197 5.72 72.35 -15.15
N ARG A 198 4.87 72.16 -14.14
CA ARG A 198 4.01 73.24 -13.60
C ARG A 198 4.85 74.39 -13.04
N ALA A 199 5.89 74.10 -12.28
CA ALA A 199 6.80 75.10 -11.73
C ALA A 199 7.52 75.87 -12.85
N ALA A 200 8.02 75.18 -13.87
CA ALA A 200 8.64 75.80 -15.04
C ALA A 200 7.67 76.68 -15.82
N LYS A 201 6.44 76.23 -16.04
CA LYS A 201 5.37 77.02 -16.69
C LYS A 201 5.02 78.27 -15.87
N GLY A 202 4.92 78.15 -14.54
CA GLY A 202 4.70 79.28 -13.65
C GLY A 202 5.81 80.33 -13.72
N LYS A 203 7.08 79.90 -13.67
CA LYS A 203 8.24 80.78 -13.86
C LYS A 203 8.24 81.44 -15.23
N SER A 204 7.95 80.69 -16.29
CA SER A 204 7.86 81.22 -17.66
C SER A 204 6.75 82.26 -17.80
N LEU A 205 5.58 82.03 -17.20
CA LEU A 205 4.48 83.00 -17.16
C LEU A 205 4.87 84.28 -16.42
N LEU A 206 5.48 84.16 -15.23
CA LEU A 206 5.93 85.32 -14.45
C LEU A 206 6.96 86.15 -15.23
N VAL A 207 7.94 85.50 -15.87
CA VAL A 207 8.90 86.18 -16.75
C VAL A 207 8.17 86.88 -17.90
N GLY A 208 7.19 86.23 -18.53
CA GLY A 208 6.35 86.85 -19.56
C GLY A 208 5.60 88.09 -19.07
N GLN A 209 4.96 88.00 -17.89
CA GLN A 209 4.25 89.12 -17.26
C GLN A 209 5.18 90.28 -16.91
N ILE A 210 6.36 90.01 -16.33
CA ILE A 210 7.38 91.03 -16.05
C ILE A 210 7.78 91.72 -17.35
N LYS A 211 8.11 90.97 -18.40
CA LYS A 211 8.47 91.53 -19.70
C LYS A 211 7.37 92.44 -20.25
N MET A 212 6.11 92.01 -20.22
CA MET A 212 4.97 92.80 -20.67
C MET A 212 4.78 94.08 -19.83
N ALA A 213 4.82 93.98 -18.50
CA ALA A 213 4.68 95.12 -17.61
C ALA A 213 5.81 96.14 -17.81
N THR A 214 7.06 95.66 -17.92
CA THR A 214 8.22 96.48 -18.27
C THR A 214 8.03 97.17 -19.61
N THR A 215 7.63 96.46 -20.66
CA THR A 215 7.40 97.07 -21.98
C THR A 215 6.28 98.11 -21.94
N ASN A 216 5.21 97.86 -21.17
CA ASN A 216 4.12 98.82 -20.98
C ASN A 216 4.59 100.08 -20.25
N LEU A 217 5.32 99.94 -19.14
CA LEU A 217 5.90 101.08 -18.41
C LEU A 217 6.91 101.85 -19.26
N PHE A 218 7.78 101.16 -19.99
CA PHE A 218 8.74 101.77 -20.90
C PHE A 218 8.06 102.57 -22.00
N SER A 219 6.96 102.05 -22.55
CA SER A 219 6.15 102.75 -23.55
C SER A 219 5.55 104.03 -22.97
N LEU A 220 5.11 104.02 -21.71
CA LEU A 220 4.61 105.20 -21.01
C LEU A 220 5.71 106.25 -20.78
N VAL A 221 6.89 105.82 -20.32
CA VAL A 221 8.07 106.69 -20.17
C VAL A 221 8.47 107.32 -21.50
N ARG A 222 8.49 106.53 -22.58
CA ARG A 222 8.76 107.03 -23.94
C ARG A 222 7.73 108.06 -24.38
N ALA A 223 6.45 107.82 -24.12
CA ALA A 223 5.39 108.77 -24.43
C ALA A 223 5.57 110.10 -23.68
N HIS A 224 5.89 110.05 -22.38
CA HIS A 224 6.18 111.25 -21.57
C HIS A 224 7.39 112.04 -22.08
N LEU A 225 8.41 111.34 -22.57
CA LEU A 225 9.61 111.93 -23.16
C LEU A 225 9.45 112.23 -24.67
N GLN A 226 8.21 112.28 -25.17
CA GLN A 226 7.88 112.59 -26.58
C GLN A 226 8.65 111.71 -27.59
N ASN A 227 8.81 110.43 -27.27
CA ASN A 227 9.50 109.42 -28.09
C ASN A 227 10.99 109.72 -28.37
N ARG A 228 11.65 110.56 -27.57
CA ARG A 228 13.09 110.87 -27.74
C ARG A 228 14.02 109.71 -27.41
N ILE A 229 13.52 108.68 -26.72
CA ILE A 229 14.25 107.46 -26.44
C ILE A 229 13.97 106.41 -27.54
N PRO A 230 15.01 105.73 -28.08
CA PRO A 230 14.84 104.70 -29.10
C PRO A 230 14.08 103.47 -28.57
N PRO A 231 13.29 102.77 -29.42
CA PRO A 231 12.65 101.52 -29.03
C PRO A 231 13.71 100.48 -28.68
N SER A 232 13.49 99.73 -27.60
CA SER A 232 14.28 98.53 -27.27
C SER A 232 13.34 97.35 -27.10
N SER A 233 13.78 96.17 -27.55
CA SER A 233 13.11 94.89 -27.32
C SER A 233 13.70 94.15 -26.10
N ASP A 234 14.89 94.56 -25.66
CA ASP A 234 15.52 93.95 -24.49
C ASP A 234 14.90 94.50 -23.19
N THR A 235 14.54 93.59 -22.29
CA THR A 235 13.82 93.92 -21.06
C THR A 235 14.71 94.64 -20.06
N PHE A 236 16.00 94.30 -20.00
CA PHE A 236 16.94 94.96 -19.09
C PHE A 236 17.18 96.42 -19.50
N ASP A 237 17.44 96.67 -20.79
CA ASP A 237 17.55 98.03 -21.33
C ASP A 237 16.29 98.88 -21.08
N GLN A 238 15.10 98.28 -21.18
CA GLN A 238 13.84 98.96 -20.88
C GLN A 238 13.75 99.34 -19.39
N LEU A 239 14.09 98.40 -18.48
CA LEU A 239 14.09 98.65 -17.03
C LEU A 239 15.10 99.73 -16.64
N ASP A 240 16.31 99.72 -17.18
CA ASP A 240 17.33 100.72 -16.88
C ASP A 240 16.87 102.14 -17.24
N LYS A 241 16.22 102.28 -18.39
CA LYS A 241 15.67 103.57 -18.83
C LYS A 241 14.46 104.01 -18.00
N ILE A 242 13.59 103.08 -17.59
CA ILE A 242 12.51 103.36 -16.64
C ILE A 242 13.11 103.84 -15.30
N ALA A 243 14.13 103.15 -14.79
CA ALA A 243 14.77 103.48 -13.53
C ALA A 243 15.43 104.87 -13.57
N GLN A 244 16.18 105.18 -14.64
CA GLN A 244 16.74 106.52 -14.86
C GLN A 244 15.65 107.59 -14.86
N PHE A 245 14.56 107.37 -15.58
CA PHE A 245 13.45 108.31 -15.62
C PHE A 245 12.78 108.52 -14.25
N VAL A 246 12.61 107.46 -13.45
CA VAL A 246 12.07 107.56 -12.08
C VAL A 246 13.00 108.34 -11.16
N VAL A 247 14.31 108.11 -11.23
CA VAL A 247 15.32 108.86 -10.47
C VAL A 247 15.31 110.33 -10.87
N ASP A 248 15.28 110.62 -12.17
CA ASP A 248 15.19 112.00 -12.68
C ASP A 248 13.91 112.69 -12.17
N LEU A 249 12.76 111.99 -12.19
CA LEU A 249 11.50 112.48 -11.63
C LEU A 249 11.59 112.75 -10.12
N GLN A 250 12.25 111.88 -9.36
CA GLN A 250 12.46 112.10 -7.91
C GLN A 250 13.31 113.33 -7.66
N VAL A 251 14.40 113.52 -8.41
CA VAL A 251 15.24 114.73 -8.33
C VAL A 251 14.42 115.97 -8.66
N VAL A 252 13.59 115.93 -9.72
CA VAL A 252 12.69 117.04 -10.08
C VAL A 252 11.68 117.32 -8.97
N ILE A 253 11.05 116.28 -8.38
CA ILE A 253 10.11 116.44 -7.26
C ILE A 253 10.80 117.04 -6.04
N GLU A 254 12.02 116.60 -5.68
CA GLU A 254 12.79 117.16 -4.57
C GLU A 254 13.16 118.63 -4.81
N VAL A 255 13.54 118.99 -6.04
CA VAL A 255 13.81 120.38 -6.42
C VAL A 255 12.54 121.23 -6.34
N LEU A 256 11.40 120.71 -6.81
CA LEU A 256 10.10 121.38 -6.72
C LEU A 256 9.60 121.49 -5.27
N ALA A 257 9.85 120.48 -4.42
CA ALA A 257 9.53 120.53 -3.00
C ALA A 257 10.37 121.61 -2.29
N ARG A 258 11.67 121.68 -2.59
CA ARG A 258 12.56 122.76 -2.11
C ARG A 258 12.15 124.14 -2.63
N GLN A 259 11.60 124.23 -3.84
CA GLN A 259 11.05 125.49 -4.37
C GLN A 259 9.76 125.89 -3.65
N LYS A 260 8.85 124.95 -3.38
CA LYS A 260 7.65 125.21 -2.56
C LYS A 260 7.97 125.62 -1.12
N GLU A 261 9.02 125.07 -0.52
CA GLU A 261 9.49 125.52 0.80
C GLU A 261 10.12 126.92 0.75
N ARG A 262 10.80 127.27 -0.34
CA ARG A 262 11.33 128.63 -0.56
C ARG A 262 10.24 129.66 -0.87
N GLU A 263 9.15 129.26 -1.53
CA GLU A 263 7.97 130.11 -1.75
C GLU A 263 7.16 130.32 -0.46
N LYS A 264 7.11 129.32 0.44
CA LYS A 264 6.56 129.51 1.79
C LYS A 264 7.45 130.41 2.67
N GLY A 265 8.76 130.41 2.47
CA GLY A 265 9.69 131.30 3.17
C GLY A 265 9.71 132.77 2.72
N PHE A 266 9.01 133.13 1.63
CA PHE A 266 8.96 134.51 1.10
C PHE A 266 7.59 135.20 1.31
N ALA A 267 6.60 134.48 1.85
CA ALA A 267 5.23 134.97 2.03
C ALA A 267 4.86 135.34 3.49
N GLU A 268 5.75 135.16 4.47
CA GLU A 268 5.48 135.46 5.89
C GLU A 268 6.57 136.37 6.49
N GLY A 269 6.35 137.68 6.37
CA GLY A 269 7.12 138.70 7.07
C GLY A 269 6.30 139.97 7.23
N GLY A 270 5.57 140.09 8.34
CA GLY A 270 5.11 141.39 8.85
C GLY A 270 3.59 141.61 8.90
N THR A 271 2.98 141.10 9.97
CA THR A 271 2.19 141.87 10.96
C THR A 271 1.28 143.02 10.50
N GLY A 272 -0.01 142.82 10.79
CA GLY A 272 -1.12 143.78 10.85
C GLY A 272 -2.45 143.00 10.79
N GLU A 273 -2.79 142.17 11.77
CA GLU A 273 -3.60 142.43 12.98
C GLU A 273 -4.93 141.66 12.92
N GLY A 274 -5.41 141.17 14.07
CA GLY A 274 -6.77 140.61 14.29
C GLY A 274 -6.79 139.09 14.49
N GLU A 275 -6.73 138.56 15.72
CA GLU A 275 -7.83 138.32 16.69
C GLU A 275 -8.77 137.14 16.39
N ALA A 276 -9.19 136.49 17.48
CA ALA A 276 -10.28 135.51 17.68
C ALA A 276 -9.96 134.03 17.31
N THR A 277 -9.57 133.17 18.26
CA THR A 277 -10.38 132.42 19.27
C THR A 277 -11.30 131.30 18.75
N VAL A 278 -11.00 130.09 19.23
CA VAL A 278 -11.94 129.03 19.72
C VAL A 278 -12.67 128.14 18.68
N GLY A 279 -12.58 126.83 18.91
CA GLY A 279 -13.48 125.81 18.34
C GLY A 279 -12.74 124.49 18.04
N VAL A 280 -12.61 123.55 18.99
CA VAL A 280 -13.56 122.45 19.25
C VAL A 280 -13.59 121.40 18.12
N GLY A 281 -13.41 120.13 18.48
CA GLY A 281 -13.76 118.97 17.63
C GLY A 281 -12.66 117.92 17.61
N VAL A 282 -12.67 116.87 18.46
CA VAL A 282 -13.39 115.58 18.24
C VAL A 282 -12.72 114.81 17.08
N SER A 283 -12.27 113.56 17.14
CA SER A 283 -12.55 112.41 17.98
C SER A 283 -11.57 111.29 17.61
N ALA A 284 -11.11 110.56 18.63
CA ALA A 284 -11.20 109.10 18.79
C ALA A 284 -10.63 108.16 17.70
N GLY A 285 -9.93 107.11 18.18
CA GLY A 285 -9.57 105.92 17.42
C GLY A 285 -10.80 105.07 17.05
N PRO A 286 -10.77 103.73 17.11
CA PRO A 286 -9.68 102.79 17.39
C PRO A 286 -9.68 101.62 16.38
N GLY A 287 -9.04 100.49 16.77
CA GLY A 287 -9.34 99.15 16.25
C GLY A 287 -8.45 98.77 15.07
N GLY A 288 -7.67 97.70 15.14
CA GLY A 288 -8.08 96.38 15.59
C GLY A 288 -8.51 95.60 14.35
N ASP A 289 -7.76 94.58 13.98
CA ASP A 289 -8.21 93.17 14.02
C ASP A 289 -7.33 92.28 13.14
N ALA A 290 -7.24 91.01 13.58
CA ALA A 290 -7.11 89.78 12.80
C ALA A 290 -5.96 89.65 11.77
N ALA A 291 -5.17 88.59 11.72
CA ALA A 291 -5.27 87.24 12.27
C ALA A 291 -3.87 86.61 12.40
#